data_AF-A0A2M6WBS4-F1
#
_entry.id   AF-A0A2M6WBS4-F1
#
_cell.length_a   1.000
_cell.length_b   1.000
_cell.length_c   1.000
_cell.angle_alpha   90.00
_cell.angle_beta   90.00
_cell.angle_gamma   90.00
#
_symmetry.space_group_name_H-M   'P 1'
#
loop_
_entity.id
_entity.type
_entity.pdbx_description
1 polymer ?
#
loop_
_entity_poly.entity_id
_entity_poly.type
_entity_poly.pdbx_seq_one_letter_code
_entity_poly.pdbx_strand_id
1 'polypeptide(L)'
;MPGGRIKPGQRFDESLLREIKEETGLEVKIKNPFFVNEWRPVVKNEQWQIVGTFFICEAQTDRVVLSEDHDDFKWIKPEDYLSYNLIDNLKAAFKEYLRK
;
A
#
# COMPACT_ATOMS: atom_id res chain seq x y z
N MET A 1 -0.13 3.00 -3.96
CA MET A 1 0.66 1.95 -3.30
C MET A 1 -0.21 0.72 -3.27
N PRO A 2 0.32 -0.45 -3.64
CA PRO A 2 -0.47 -1.66 -3.61
C PRO A 2 -0.82 -2.08 -2.18
N GLY A 3 -1.98 -2.71 -2.01
CA GLY A 3 -2.47 -3.22 -0.74
C GLY A 3 -3.99 -3.06 -0.59
N GLY A 4 -4.56 -3.81 0.36
CA GLY A 4 -6.00 -3.85 0.51
C GLY A 4 -6.44 -4.43 1.84
N ARG A 5 -7.69 -4.90 1.87
CA ARG A 5 -8.33 -5.38 3.10
C ARG A 5 -7.84 -6.77 3.45
N ILE A 6 -7.60 -6.99 4.73
CA ILE A 6 -7.38 -8.33 5.27
C ILE A 6 -8.73 -9.07 5.26
N LYS A 7 -8.77 -10.25 4.63
CA LYS A 7 -9.98 -11.08 4.63
C LYS A 7 -10.14 -11.76 6.00
N PRO A 8 -11.38 -12.01 6.48
CA PRO A 8 -11.60 -12.74 7.73
C PRO A 8 -10.84 -14.07 7.75
N GLY A 9 -10.07 -14.30 8.81
CA GLY A 9 -9.26 -15.52 8.98
C GLY A 9 -7.91 -15.53 8.25
N GLN A 10 -7.59 -14.54 7.42
CA GLN A 10 -6.26 -14.42 6.80
C GLN A 10 -5.28 -13.71 7.73
N ARG A 11 -4.01 -14.13 7.69
CA ARG A 11 -2.96 -13.34 8.32
C ARG A 11 -2.69 -12.07 7.50
N PHE A 12 -2.14 -11.05 8.17
CA PHE A 12 -1.87 -9.76 7.53
C PHE A 12 -0.80 -9.87 6.43
N ASP A 13 0.20 -10.72 6.62
CA ASP A 13 1.32 -10.95 5.69
C ASP A 13 0.85 -11.68 4.44
N GLU A 14 0.04 -12.73 4.60
CA GLU A 14 -0.63 -13.42 3.50
C GLU A 14 -1.51 -12.47 2.68
N SER A 15 -2.27 -11.62 3.36
CA SER A 15 -3.13 -10.62 2.70
C SER A 15 -2.30 -9.62 1.90
N LEU A 16 -1.22 -9.09 2.48
CA LEU A 16 -0.34 -8.12 1.81
C LEU A 16 0.35 -8.73 0.59
N LEU A 17 0.87 -9.97 0.71
CA LEU A 17 1.49 -10.67 -0.42
C LEU A 17 0.48 -10.93 -1.55
N ARG A 18 -0.74 -11.37 -1.20
CA ARG A 18 -1.81 -11.58 -2.18
C ARG A 18 -2.16 -10.28 -2.92
N GLU A 19 -2.45 -9.20 -2.20
CA GLU A 19 -2.84 -7.93 -2.81
C GLU A 19 -1.74 -7.37 -3.72
N ILE A 20 -0.47 -7.41 -3.28
CA ILE A 20 0.66 -6.98 -4.11
C ILE A 20 0.75 -7.81 -5.40
N LYS A 21 0.59 -9.14 -5.30
CA LYS A 21 0.64 -10.04 -6.45
C LYS A 21 -0.53 -9.79 -7.40
N GLU A 22 -1.74 -9.64 -6.86
CA GLU A 22 -2.97 -9.37 -7.63
C GLU A 22 -2.87 -8.04 -8.37
N GLU A 23 -2.47 -6.96 -7.70
CA GLU A 23 -2.49 -5.60 -8.28
C GLU A 23 -1.29 -5.29 -9.18
N THR A 24 -0.13 -5.92 -8.95
CA THR A 24 1.14 -5.53 -9.63
C THR A 24 1.89 -6.67 -10.29
N GLY A 25 1.47 -7.93 -10.07
CA GLY A 25 2.20 -9.12 -10.54
C GLY A 25 3.50 -9.42 -9.80
N LEU A 26 3.95 -8.52 -8.91
CA LEU A 26 5.22 -8.63 -8.23
C LEU A 26 5.22 -9.71 -7.14
N GLU A 27 6.38 -10.33 -6.97
CA GLU A 27 6.71 -11.14 -5.81
C GLU A 27 7.65 -10.36 -4.91
N VAL A 28 7.31 -10.28 -3.63
CA VAL A 28 8.04 -9.45 -2.67
C VAL A 28 8.37 -10.23 -1.41
N LYS A 29 9.44 -9.81 -0.74
CA LYS A 29 9.75 -10.19 0.63
C LYS A 29 9.31 -9.07 1.57
N ILE A 30 8.41 -9.36 2.50
CA ILE A 30 8.03 -8.41 3.55
C ILE A 30 9.21 -8.25 4.52
N LYS A 31 9.56 -7.00 4.82
CA LYS A 31 10.60 -6.63 5.78
C LYS A 31 9.93 -6.16 7.08
N ASN A 32 10.08 -4.89 7.44
CA ASN A 32 9.59 -4.35 8.69
C ASN A 32 8.34 -3.48 8.47
N PRO A 33 7.35 -3.51 9.38
CA PRO A 33 6.37 -2.44 9.45
C PRO A 33 7.11 -1.14 9.76
N PHE A 34 6.67 -0.03 9.16
CA PHE A 34 7.32 1.26 9.36
C PHE A 34 6.39 2.35 9.82
N PHE A 35 5.08 2.19 9.60
CA PHE A 35 4.09 3.20 9.96
C PHE A 35 2.74 2.54 10.15
N VAL A 36 1.97 3.04 11.11
CA VAL A 36 0.58 2.66 11.34
C VAL A 36 -0.23 3.94 11.39
N ASN A 37 -1.38 3.96 10.73
CA ASN A 37 -2.28 5.10 10.74
C ASN A 37 -3.73 4.63 10.85
N GLU A 38 -4.61 5.54 11.25
CA GLU A 38 -6.05 5.30 11.33
C GLU A 38 -6.82 6.44 10.66
N TRP A 39 -7.87 6.11 9.91
CA TRP A 39 -8.79 7.10 9.35
C TRP A 39 -10.22 6.56 9.27
N ARG A 40 -11.18 7.48 9.08
CA ARG A 40 -12.62 7.17 9.09
C ARG A 40 -13.33 7.67 7.82
N PRO A 41 -13.16 6.99 6.67
CA PRO A 41 -13.81 7.39 5.44
C PRO A 41 -15.30 6.99 5.43
N VAL A 42 -16.10 7.65 4.62
CA VAL A 42 -17.46 7.21 4.29
C VAL A 42 -17.39 6.35 3.03
N VAL A 43 -17.77 5.09 3.13
CA VAL A 43 -17.76 4.11 2.03
C VAL A 43 -19.15 3.50 1.92
N LYS A 44 -19.77 3.56 0.74
CA LYS A 44 -21.15 3.07 0.52
C LYS A 44 -22.17 3.60 1.54
N ASN A 45 -22.09 4.90 1.86
CA ASN A 45 -22.92 5.59 2.86
C ASN A 45 -22.77 5.09 4.30
N GLU A 46 -21.72 4.33 4.60
CA GLU A 46 -21.40 3.88 5.96
C GLU A 46 -20.07 4.50 6.41
N GLN A 47 -20.01 4.89 7.68
CA GLN A 47 -18.76 5.33 8.27
C GLN A 47 -17.90 4.11 8.62
N TRP A 48 -16.74 4.02 8.00
CA TRP A 48 -15.80 2.94 8.22
C TRP A 48 -14.69 3.39 9.15
N GLN A 49 -14.11 2.47 9.92
CA GLN A 49 -12.87 2.68 10.66
C GLN A 49 -11.79 1.83 10.01
N ILE A 50 -10.72 2.46 9.52
CA ILE A 50 -9.62 1.78 8.84
C ILE A 50 -8.36 1.98 9.66
N VAL A 51 -7.74 0.87 10.05
CA VAL A 51 -6.37 0.83 10.59
C VAL A 51 -5.46 0.32 9.48
N GLY A 52 -4.59 1.19 8.97
CA GLY A 52 -3.63 0.88 7.93
C GLY A 52 -2.24 0.65 8.52
N THR A 53 -1.63 -0.49 8.19
CA THR A 53 -0.23 -0.82 8.55
C THR A 53 0.60 -0.85 7.27
N PHE A 54 1.67 -0.07 7.26
CA PHE A 54 2.56 0.07 6.11
C PHE A 54 3.86 -0.68 6.34
N PHE A 55 4.30 -1.43 5.33
CA PHE A 55 5.48 -2.28 5.39
C PHE A 55 6.51 -1.87 4.35
N ILE A 56 7.79 -2.05 4.70
CA ILE A 56 8.87 -2.06 3.72
C ILE A 56 8.86 -3.45 3.07
N CYS A 57 8.86 -3.46 1.74
CA CYS A 57 8.89 -4.69 0.95
C CYS A 57 10.04 -4.63 -0.05
N GLU A 58 10.62 -5.79 -0.34
CA GLU A 58 11.72 -5.94 -1.29
C GLU A 58 11.24 -6.78 -2.46
N ALA A 59 11.05 -6.16 -3.62
CA ALA A 59 10.61 -6.84 -4.83
C ALA A 59 11.75 -7.65 -5.46
N GLN A 60 11.43 -8.84 -5.94
CA GLN A 60 12.41 -9.69 -6.64
C GLN A 60 12.69 -9.22 -8.07
N THR A 61 11.83 -8.37 -8.61
CA THR A 61 11.89 -7.80 -9.96
C THR A 61 11.24 -6.40 -9.96
N ASP A 62 11.56 -5.58 -10.95
CA ASP A 62 10.97 -4.27 -11.20
C ASP A 62 9.84 -4.31 -12.26
N ARG A 63 9.58 -5.48 -12.85
CA ARG A 63 8.57 -5.69 -13.89
C ARG A 63 7.17 -5.76 -13.29
N VAL A 64 6.45 -4.65 -13.38
CA VAL A 64 5.04 -4.55 -12.99
C VAL A 64 4.13 -5.02 -14.12
N VAL A 65 3.11 -5.81 -13.77
CA VAL A 65 1.98 -6.16 -14.64
C VAL A 65 0.71 -5.87 -13.84
N LEU A 66 -0.02 -4.83 -14.25
CA LEU A 66 -1.21 -4.37 -13.56
C LEU A 66 -2.40 -5.31 -13.77
N SER A 67 -3.26 -5.43 -12.76
CA SER A 67 -4.60 -5.99 -12.91
C SER A 67 -5.55 -5.00 -13.60
N GLU A 68 -6.76 -5.47 -13.92
CA GLU A 68 -7.84 -4.63 -14.45
C GLU A 68 -8.29 -3.52 -13.50
N ASP A 69 -7.93 -3.61 -12.20
CA ASP A 69 -8.27 -2.60 -11.19
C ASP A 69 -7.38 -1.34 -11.27
N HIS A 70 -6.32 -1.36 -12.10
CA HIS A 70 -5.32 -0.29 -12.17
C HIS A 70 -4.96 0.08 -13.61
N ASP A 71 -4.97 1.40 -13.90
CA ASP A 71 -4.72 1.92 -15.26
C ASP A 71 -3.24 2.23 -15.55
N ASP A 72 -2.46 2.63 -14.54
CA ASP A 72 -1.07 3.07 -14.71
C ASP A 72 -0.22 2.82 -13.45
N PHE A 73 1.11 2.76 -13.62
CA PHE A 73 2.05 2.65 -12.52
C PHE A 73 3.29 3.51 -12.73
N LYS A 74 3.88 3.95 -11.61
CA LYS A 74 5.15 4.68 -11.62
C LYS A 74 6.03 4.23 -10.45
N TRP A 75 7.28 3.93 -10.77
CA TRP A 75 8.35 3.89 -9.77
C TRP A 75 8.79 5.33 -9.50
N ILE A 76 8.65 5.77 -8.24
CA ILE A 76 8.97 7.14 -7.83
C ILE A 76 10.05 7.12 -6.76
N LYS A 77 10.87 8.17 -6.70
CA LYS A 77 11.71 8.39 -5.52
C LYS A 77 10.81 8.82 -4.35
N PRO A 78 11.03 8.31 -3.13
CA PRO A 78 10.21 8.66 -1.98
C PRO A 78 10.15 10.17 -1.71
N GLU A 79 11.26 10.90 -1.85
CA GLU A 79 11.30 12.36 -1.71
C GLU A 79 10.41 13.13 -2.70
N ASP A 80 10.08 12.57 -3.86
CA ASP A 80 9.29 13.24 -4.90
C ASP A 80 7.77 13.07 -4.71
N TYR A 81 7.32 12.39 -3.64
CA TYR A 81 5.92 11.97 -3.48
C TYR A 81 4.89 13.11 -3.53
N LEU A 82 5.27 14.34 -3.13
CA LEU A 82 4.41 15.51 -3.17
C LEU A 82 4.09 15.99 -4.60
N SER A 83 4.85 15.54 -5.60
CA SER A 83 4.61 15.84 -7.01
C SER A 83 3.49 15.00 -7.62
N TYR A 84 2.93 14.05 -6.87
CA TYR A 84 1.90 13.12 -7.32
C TYR A 84 0.57 13.35 -6.60
N ASN A 85 -0.53 13.03 -7.28
CA ASN A 85 -1.88 13.14 -6.71
C ASN A 85 -2.15 11.99 -5.71
N LEU A 86 -1.69 12.18 -4.47
CA LEU A 86 -1.85 11.22 -3.39
C LEU A 86 -2.92 11.68 -2.39
N ILE A 87 -3.68 10.73 -1.85
CA ILE A 87 -4.53 10.94 -0.69
C ILE A 87 -3.70 11.19 0.58
N ASP A 88 -4.22 11.99 1.51
CA ASP A 88 -3.45 12.50 2.64
C ASP A 88 -2.92 11.42 3.59
N ASN A 89 -3.67 10.32 3.75
CA ASN A 89 -3.23 9.17 4.53
C ASN A 89 -2.00 8.48 3.94
N LEU A 90 -1.81 8.50 2.61
CA LEU A 90 -0.57 8.01 1.98
C LEU A 90 0.57 9.03 2.13
N LYS A 91 0.29 10.33 2.06
CA LYS A 91 1.31 11.37 2.28
C LYS A 91 1.97 11.25 3.67
N ALA A 92 1.19 10.90 4.69
CA ALA A 92 1.71 10.64 6.03
C ALA A 92 2.71 9.46 6.05
N ALA A 93 2.43 8.40 5.30
CA ALA A 93 3.33 7.25 5.20
C ALA A 93 4.67 7.64 4.56
N PHE A 94 4.65 8.39 3.44
CA PHE A 94 5.91 8.88 2.83
C PHE A 94 6.70 9.77 3.78
N LYS A 95 6.03 10.67 4.49
CA LYS A 95 6.68 11.54 5.50
C LYS A 95 7.38 10.72 6.59
N GLU A 96 6.73 9.69 7.11
CA GLU A 96 7.33 8.83 8.13
C GLU A 96 8.42 7.91 7.58
N TYR A 97 8.31 7.46 6.32
CA TYR A 97 9.37 6.71 5.65
C TYR A 97 10.66 7.54 5.52
N LEU A 98 10.54 8.82 5.12
CA LEU A 98 11.68 9.73 4.93
C LEU A 98 12.33 10.21 6.24
N ARG A 99 11.69 9.98 7.39
CA ARG A 99 12.24 10.33 8.72
C ARG A 99 13.19 9.27 9.28
N LYS A 100 13.27 8.11 8.64
CA LYS A 100 14.03 6.95 9.11
C LYS A 100 15.53 7.07 8.81
#